data_AF-A0AA41A0C7-F1
#
_entry.id   AF-A0AA41A0C7-F1
#
_cell.length_a   1.000
_cell.length_b   1.000
_cell.length_c   1.000
_cell.angle_alpha   90.00
_cell.angle_beta   90.00
_cell.angle_gamma   90.00
#
_symmetry.space_group_name_H-M   'P 1'
#
loop_
_entity.id
_entity.type
_entity.pdbx_description
1 polymer ?
#
loop_
_entity_poly.entity_id
_entity_poly.type
_entity_poly.pdbx_seq_one_letter_code
_entity_poly.pdbx_strand_id
1 'polypeptide(L)'
;MMIACDDPLAPGEYLDLRRGRQVVIGRVVWRRDRFSGVRTQDVISADALVNEPRLEARPTGTRRSEDRSTLRHTMAGEIDAARRMERSRSLSQAMQFGALGLFGLVAAATIAIQVGHMLAAPAAQITQALSR
;
A
#
# COMPACT_ATOMS: atom_id res chain seq x y z
N MET A 1 -9.72 -5.34 5.57
CA MET A 1 -10.57 -6.17 4.68
C MET A 1 -11.79 -5.36 4.26
N MET A 2 -12.36 -5.62 3.08
CA MET A 2 -13.60 -4.98 2.60
C MET A 2 -14.64 -6.08 2.39
N ILE A 3 -15.86 -5.82 2.85
CA ILE A 3 -17.00 -6.73 2.64
C ILE A 3 -18.11 -6.00 1.88
N ALA A 4 -18.81 -6.74 1.03
CA ALA A 4 -20.07 -6.31 0.44
C ALA A 4 -21.21 -6.97 1.20
N CYS A 5 -22.17 -6.17 1.67
CA CYS A 5 -23.37 -6.65 2.33
C CYS A 5 -24.57 -5.86 1.79
N ASP A 6 -25.70 -6.53 1.58
CA ASP A 6 -26.92 -5.86 1.10
C ASP A 6 -27.52 -4.97 2.20
N ASP A 7 -27.32 -5.34 3.48
CA ASP A 7 -27.54 -4.47 4.64
C ASP A 7 -26.19 -4.03 5.25
N PRO A 8 -25.66 -2.86 4.87
CA PRO A 8 -24.33 -2.41 5.26
C PRO A 8 -24.22 -2.00 6.74
N LEU A 9 -23.33 -2.69 7.47
CA LEU A 9 -23.06 -2.46 8.89
C LEU A 9 -22.55 -1.05 9.20
N ALA A 10 -22.90 -0.53 10.36
CA ALA A 10 -22.50 0.80 10.83
C ALA A 10 -21.04 0.82 11.32
N PRO A 11 -20.31 1.94 11.16
CA PRO A 11 -18.98 2.09 11.77
C PRO A 11 -19.01 1.85 13.28
N GLY A 12 -18.06 1.05 13.76
CA GLY A 12 -17.94 0.68 15.16
C GLY A 12 -18.53 -0.68 15.52
N GLU A 13 -19.42 -1.24 14.69
CA GLU A 13 -20.01 -2.56 14.90
C GLU A 13 -18.97 -3.68 14.78
N TYR A 14 -19.18 -4.73 15.56
CA TYR A 14 -18.38 -5.94 15.50
C TYR A 14 -19.10 -6.99 14.67
N LEU A 15 -18.31 -7.69 13.86
CA LEU A 15 -18.80 -8.75 13.00
C LEU A 15 -17.91 -9.98 13.10
N ASP A 16 -18.58 -11.13 13.02
CA ASP A 16 -17.99 -12.46 13.01
C ASP A 16 -18.22 -13.05 11.60
N LEU A 17 -17.15 -13.13 10.81
CA LEU A 17 -17.16 -13.74 9.49
C LEU A 17 -16.74 -15.19 9.61
N ARG A 18 -17.62 -16.08 9.15
CA ARG A 18 -17.40 -17.53 9.22
C ARG A 18 -17.33 -18.11 7.83
N ARG A 19 -16.25 -18.84 7.54
CA ARG A 19 -16.07 -19.60 6.31
C ARG A 19 -15.45 -20.95 6.64
N GLY A 20 -16.22 -22.03 6.48
CA GLY A 20 -15.78 -23.37 6.86
C GLY A 20 -15.38 -23.44 8.33
N ARG A 21 -14.12 -23.74 8.63
CA ARG A 21 -13.58 -23.78 10.00
C ARG A 21 -13.01 -22.43 10.45
N GLN A 22 -12.86 -21.48 9.54
CA GLN A 22 -12.28 -20.18 9.83
C GLN A 22 -13.32 -19.21 10.37
N VAL A 23 -12.90 -18.48 11.40
CA VAL A 23 -13.68 -17.46 12.09
C VAL A 23 -12.81 -16.22 12.16
N VAL A 24 -13.29 -15.13 11.57
CA VAL A 24 -12.62 -13.84 11.52
C VAL A 24 -13.47 -12.85 12.30
N ILE A 25 -12.91 -12.27 13.36
CA ILE A 25 -13.55 -11.22 14.14
C ILE A 25 -12.99 -9.88 13.69
N GLY A 26 -13.89 -8.95 13.35
CA GLY A 26 -13.52 -7.61 12.91
C GLY A 26 -14.46 -6.54 13.40
N ARG A 27 -13.98 -5.29 13.32
CA ARG A 27 -14.74 -4.08 13.61
C ARG A 27 -14.88 -3.25 12.34
N VAL A 28 -16.08 -2.77 12.07
CA VAL A 28 -16.33 -1.86 10.96
C VAL A 28 -15.66 -0.51 11.24
N VAL A 29 -14.85 -0.03 10.31
CA VAL A 29 -14.11 1.24 10.42
C VAL A 29 -14.70 2.33 9.53
N TRP A 30 -15.33 1.95 8.43
CA TRP A 30 -16.03 2.86 7.54
C TRP A 30 -17.12 2.12 6.77
N ARG A 31 -18.09 2.88 6.27
CA ARG A 31 -19.18 2.41 5.40
C ARG A 31 -19.29 3.32 4.19
N ARG A 32 -19.57 2.72 3.02
CA ARG A 32 -19.94 3.42 1.80
C ARG A 32 -20.84 2.54 0.96
N ASP A 33 -22.07 3.00 0.70
CA ASP A 33 -23.08 2.25 -0.04
C ASP A 33 -23.24 0.83 0.52
N ARG A 34 -23.10 -0.20 -0.33
CA ARG A 34 -23.16 -1.63 0.06
C ARG A 34 -21.85 -2.19 0.62
N PHE A 35 -20.85 -1.35 0.84
CA PHE A 35 -19.53 -1.77 1.25
C PHE A 35 -19.19 -1.28 2.65
N SER A 36 -18.60 -2.18 3.43
CA SER A 36 -18.10 -1.87 4.76
C SER A 36 -16.62 -2.24 4.85
N GLY A 37 -15.81 -1.29 5.30
CA GLY A 37 -14.41 -1.52 5.63
C GLY A 37 -14.30 -2.15 7.01
N VAL A 38 -13.60 -3.28 7.10
CA VAL A 38 -13.44 -4.05 8.35
C VAL A 38 -11.98 -4.13 8.74
N ARG A 39 -11.69 -3.72 9.98
CA ARG A 39 -10.41 -3.96 10.65
C ARG A 39 -10.50 -5.23 11.47
N THR A 40 -9.66 -6.21 11.17
CA THR A 40 -9.66 -7.51 11.82
C THR A 40 -8.83 -7.44 13.10
N GLN A 41 -9.20 -8.22 14.12
CA GLN A 41 -8.46 -8.26 15.39
C GLN A 41 -7.14 -9.01 15.24
N ASP A 42 -7.15 -10.09 14.46
CA ASP A 42 -5.99 -10.92 14.17
C ASP A 42 -5.48 -10.69 12.74
N VAL A 43 -4.20 -11.04 12.52
CA VAL A 43 -3.66 -11.21 11.17
C VAL A 43 -4.33 -12.41 10.53
N ILE A 44 -4.74 -12.28 9.26
CA ILE A 44 -5.41 -13.34 8.54
C ILE A 44 -4.62 -13.66 7.28
N SER A 45 -4.33 -14.94 7.06
CA SER A 45 -3.74 -15.41 5.80
C SER A 45 -4.79 -15.37 4.69
N ALA A 46 -4.47 -14.67 3.61
CA ALA A 46 -5.35 -14.58 2.45
C ALA A 46 -5.42 -15.92 1.71
N ASP A 47 -4.30 -16.65 1.64
CA ASP A 47 -4.22 -17.96 1.01
C ASP A 47 -5.07 -18.99 1.76
N ALA A 48 -4.95 -19.01 3.09
CA ALA A 48 -5.78 -19.87 3.93
C ALA A 48 -7.27 -19.56 3.77
N LEU A 49 -7.68 -18.29 3.64
CA LEU A 49 -9.07 -17.91 3.41
C LEU A 49 -9.59 -18.38 2.05
N VAL A 50 -8.77 -18.33 1.01
CA VAL A 50 -9.17 -18.68 -0.37
C VAL A 50 -9.22 -20.19 -0.54
N ASN A 51 -8.20 -20.90 -0.05
CA ASN A 51 -8.02 -22.34 -0.19
C ASN A 51 -8.71 -23.16 0.92
N GLU A 52 -9.42 -22.51 1.84
CA GLU A 52 -10.21 -23.21 2.87
C GLU A 52 -11.23 -24.16 2.19
N PRO A 53 -11.22 -25.46 2.54
CA PRO A 53 -12.19 -26.42 2.01
C PRO A 53 -13.61 -25.94 2.26
N ARG A 54 -14.42 -25.90 1.20
CA ARG A 54 -15.83 -25.51 1.28
C ARG A 54 -16.60 -26.65 1.96
N LEU A 55 -16.70 -26.59 3.28
CA LEU A 55 -17.48 -27.56 4.06
C LEU A 55 -18.97 -27.32 3.81
N GLU A 56 -19.67 -28.35 3.33
CA GLU A 56 -21.12 -28.32 3.10
C GLU A 56 -21.93 -28.33 4.40
N ALA A 57 -21.31 -28.76 5.51
CA ALA A 57 -21.94 -28.83 6.83
C ALA A 57 -21.15 -28.07 7.90
N ARG A 58 -21.87 -27.56 8.91
CA ARG A 58 -21.28 -26.85 10.05
C ARG A 58 -20.43 -27.84 10.87
N PRO A 59 -19.10 -27.60 11.04
CA PRO A 59 -18.27 -28.51 11.82
C PRO A 59 -18.69 -28.50 13.30
N THR A 60 -18.97 -29.68 13.85
CA THR A 60 -19.24 -29.91 15.28
C THR A 60 -17.94 -29.75 16.08
N GLY A 61 -18.03 -29.00 17.19
CA GLY A 61 -16.90 -28.36 17.86
C GLY A 61 -15.99 -29.27 18.70
N THR A 62 -15.38 -30.30 18.12
CA THR A 62 -14.46 -31.21 18.85
C THR A 62 -13.17 -31.47 18.07
N ARG A 63 -12.26 -30.48 18.11
CA ARG A 63 -10.78 -30.55 17.98
C ARG A 63 -10.27 -29.16 17.54
N ARG A 64 -10.06 -28.27 18.52
CA ARG A 64 -9.80 -26.83 18.25
C ARG A 64 -8.36 -26.39 18.48
N SER A 65 -7.49 -27.25 19.03
CA SER A 65 -6.19 -26.81 19.55
C SER A 65 -4.99 -27.16 18.65
N GLU A 66 -4.99 -28.31 17.96
CA GLU A 66 -3.81 -28.75 17.20
C GLU A 66 -3.65 -28.01 15.84
N ASP A 67 -4.75 -27.74 15.13
CA ASP A 67 -4.70 -27.08 13.81
C ASP A 67 -4.41 -25.57 13.85
N ARG A 68 -4.52 -24.92 15.02
CA ARG A 68 -4.18 -23.48 15.15
C ARG A 68 -2.67 -23.24 15.16
N SER A 69 -1.88 -24.23 15.53
CA SER A 69 -0.42 -24.12 15.61
C SER A 69 0.22 -24.10 14.21
N THR A 70 -0.27 -24.97 13.31
CA THR A 70 0.22 -25.07 11.93
C THR A 70 -0.13 -23.83 11.10
N LEU A 71 -1.35 -23.30 11.26
CA LEU A 71 -1.80 -22.05 10.63
C LEU A 71 -1.01 -20.81 11.07
N ARG A 72 -0.54 -20.77 12.32
CA ARG A 72 0.34 -19.69 12.80
C ARG A 72 1.71 -19.70 12.14
N HIS A 73 2.25 -20.88 11.84
CA HIS A 73 3.58 -21.02 11.24
C HIS A 73 3.58 -20.62 9.76
N THR A 74 2.50 -20.85 9.02
CA THR A 74 2.33 -20.37 7.64
C THR A 74 2.05 -18.87 7.59
N MET A 75 1.28 -18.31 8.53
CA MET A 75 1.06 -16.87 8.65
C MET A 75 2.36 -16.07 8.89
N ALA A 76 3.33 -16.62 9.61
CA ALA A 76 4.62 -15.95 9.83
C ALA A 76 5.36 -15.65 8.51
N GLY A 77 5.34 -16.60 7.57
CA GLY A 77 5.93 -16.41 6.24
C GLY A 77 5.20 -15.37 5.38
N GLU A 78 3.87 -15.33 5.47
CA GLU A 78 3.06 -14.33 4.76
C GLU A 78 3.21 -12.92 5.34
N ILE A 79 3.35 -12.79 6.66
CA ILE A 79 3.62 -11.49 7.32
C ILE A 79 4.93 -10.89 6.81
N ASP A 80 5.96 -11.72 6.63
CA ASP A 80 7.25 -11.26 6.09
C ASP A 80 7.15 -10.87 4.62
N ALA A 81 6.36 -11.58 3.81
CA ALA A 81 6.10 -11.21 2.42
C ALA A 81 5.29 -9.90 2.31
N ALA A 82 4.28 -9.72 3.14
CA ALA A 82 3.48 -8.49 3.21
C ALA A 82 4.32 -7.28 3.64
N ARG A 83 5.21 -7.44 4.63
CA ARG A 83 6.16 -6.39 5.06
C ARG A 83 7.16 -6.01 3.95
N ARG A 84 7.59 -6.96 3.12
CA ARG A 84 8.43 -6.66 1.94
C ARG A 84 7.66 -5.83 0.90
N MET A 85 6.36 -6.07 0.74
CA MET A 85 5.51 -5.34 -0.19
C MET A 85 5.15 -3.92 0.31
N GLU A 86 5.06 -3.70 1.61
CA GLU A 86 4.96 -2.32 2.16
C GLU A 86 6.25 -1.53 1.94
N ARG A 87 7.43 -2.16 2.05
CA ARG A 87 8.72 -1.52 1.76
C ARG A 87 8.89 -1.12 0.28
N SER A 88 8.28 -1.85 -0.66
CA SER A 88 8.35 -1.47 -2.08
C SER A 88 7.48 -0.25 -2.40
N ARG A 89 6.43 0.00 -1.62
CA ARG A 89 5.55 1.16 -1.80
C ARG A 89 6.22 2.47 -1.39
N SER A 90 6.96 2.48 -0.28
CA SER A 90 7.75 3.65 0.14
C SER A 90 8.94 3.89 -0.80
N LEU A 91 9.57 2.82 -1.32
CA LEU A 91 10.64 2.93 -2.32
C LEU A 91 10.13 3.50 -3.65
N SER A 92 8.95 3.07 -4.10
CA SER A 92 8.32 3.60 -5.33
C SER A 92 7.99 5.08 -5.21
N GLN A 93 7.52 5.51 -4.04
CA GLN A 93 7.23 6.92 -3.79
C GLN A 93 8.52 7.77 -3.72
N ALA A 94 9.59 7.26 -3.12
CA ALA A 94 10.90 7.92 -3.12
C ALA A 94 11.49 8.05 -4.53
N MET A 95 11.33 7.04 -5.39
CA MET A 95 11.76 7.10 -6.79
C MET A 95 11.02 8.18 -7.59
N GLN A 96 9.72 8.38 -7.37
CA GLN A 96 8.95 9.42 -8.05
C GLN A 96 9.44 10.82 -7.69
N PHE A 97 9.66 11.09 -6.40
CA PHE A 97 10.22 12.38 -5.96
C PHE A 97 11.66 12.57 -6.41
N GLY A 98 12.47 11.51 -6.42
CA GLY A 98 13.83 11.54 -6.94
C GLY A 98 13.89 11.88 -8.44
N ALA A 99 13.02 11.27 -9.25
CA ALA A 99 12.96 11.55 -10.69
C ALA A 99 12.51 12.99 -10.97
N LEU A 100 11.52 13.51 -10.24
CA LEU A 100 11.06 14.89 -10.39
C LEU A 100 12.16 15.89 -9.97
N GLY A 101 12.86 15.62 -8.87
CA GLY A 101 13.99 16.43 -8.41
C GLY A 101 15.14 16.44 -9.41
N LEU A 102 15.51 15.26 -9.95
CA LEU A 102 16.55 15.14 -10.97
C LEU A 102 16.18 15.89 -12.26
N PHE A 103 14.92 15.75 -12.70
CA PHE A 103 14.42 16.49 -13.86
C PHE A 103 14.49 18.01 -13.64
N GLY A 104 14.04 18.50 -12.48
CA GLY A 104 14.13 19.91 -12.12
C GLY A 104 15.57 20.43 -12.08
N LEU A 105 16.51 19.64 -11.56
CA LEU A 105 17.93 19.99 -11.53
C LEU A 105 18.50 20.14 -12.95
N VAL A 106 18.21 19.18 -13.84
CA VAL A 106 18.67 19.23 -15.24
C VAL A 106 18.06 20.41 -15.98
N ALA A 107 16.77 20.68 -15.78
CA ALA A 107 16.09 21.83 -16.36
C ALA A 107 16.70 23.15 -15.86
N ALA A 108 16.99 23.29 -14.56
CA ALA A 108 17.62 24.48 -14.02
C ALA A 108 19.04 24.69 -14.56
N ALA A 109 19.84 23.62 -14.65
CA ALA A 109 21.20 23.68 -15.18
C ALA A 109 21.23 24.12 -16.65
N THR A 110 20.33 23.55 -17.48
CA THR A 110 20.22 23.91 -18.90
C THR A 110 19.80 25.38 -19.08
N ILE A 111 18.83 25.87 -18.31
CA ILE A 111 18.43 27.27 -18.33
C ILE A 111 19.60 28.18 -17.93
N ALA A 112 20.32 27.85 -16.85
CA ALA A 112 21.44 28.66 -16.37
C ALA A 112 22.57 28.78 -17.41
N ILE A 113 22.92 27.67 -18.08
CA ILE A 113 23.91 27.68 -19.17
C ILE A 113 23.44 28.57 -20.31
N GLN A 114 22.17 28.48 -20.70
CA GLN A 114 21.64 29.24 -21.83
C GLN A 114 21.56 30.74 -21.55
N VAL A 115 21.17 31.12 -20.33
CA VAL A 115 21.22 32.51 -19.87
C VAL A 115 22.66 33.01 -19.86
N GLY A 116 23.61 32.21 -19.38
CA GLY A 116 25.04 32.56 -19.42
C GLY A 116 25.54 32.86 -20.83
N HIS A 117 25.19 32.03 -21.81
CA HIS A 117 25.54 32.27 -23.21
C HIS A 117 24.87 33.52 -23.79
N MET A 118 23.59 33.76 -23.47
CA MET A 118 22.88 34.96 -23.92
C MET A 118 23.49 36.25 -23.36
N LEU A 119 24.01 36.23 -22.13
CA LEU A 119 24.64 37.39 -21.50
C LEU A 119 26.10 37.60 -21.93
N ALA A 120 26.81 36.52 -22.28
CA ALA A 120 28.21 36.61 -22.69
C ALA A 120 28.44 37.42 -23.97
N ALA A 121 27.54 37.27 -24.96
CA ALA A 121 27.63 38.00 -26.23
C ALA A 121 27.56 39.55 -26.07
N PRO A 122 26.54 40.13 -25.40
CA PRO A 122 26.50 41.57 -25.16
C PRO A 122 27.60 42.04 -24.20
N ALA A 123 28.00 41.25 -23.19
CA ALA A 123 29.10 41.60 -22.30
C ALA A 123 30.45 41.74 -23.04
N ALA A 124 30.71 40.88 -24.03
CA ALA A 124 31.89 40.97 -24.89
C ALA A 124 31.89 42.25 -25.75
N GLN A 125 30.73 42.63 -26.30
CA GLN A 125 30.57 43.86 -27.09
C GLN A 125 30.81 45.11 -26.25
N ILE A 126 30.27 45.15 -25.02
CA ILE A 126 30.47 46.27 -24.08
C ILE A 126 31.95 46.39 -23.71
N THR A 127 32.61 45.27 -23.40
CA THR A 127 34.05 45.25 -23.07
C THR A 127 34.89 45.78 -24.24
N GLN A 128 34.59 45.37 -25.48
CA GLN A 128 35.28 45.88 -26.67
C GLN A 128 35.09 47.40 -26.84
N ALA A 129 33.86 47.91 -26.65
CA ALA A 129 33.56 49.34 -26.78
C ALA A 129 34.26 50.20 -25.71
N LEU A 130 34.43 49.67 -24.50
CA LEU A 130 35.16 50.34 -23.40
C LEU A 130 36.68 50.31 -23.54
N SER A 131 37.22 49.36 -24.30
CA SER A 131 38.67 49.21 -24.53
C SER A 131 39.22 50.07 -25.68
N ARG A 132 38.35 50.83 -26.36
CA ARG A 132 38.68 51.69 -27.49
C ARG A 132 38.72 53.16 -27.07
#